data_AF-A0A0Q6RQK0-F1
#
_entry.id   AF-A0A0Q6RQK0-F1
#
_cell.length_a   1.000
_cell.length_b   1.000
_cell.length_c   1.000
_cell.angle_alpha   90.00
_cell.angle_beta   90.00
_cell.angle_gamma   90.00
#
_symmetry.space_group_name_H-M   'P 1'
#
loop_
_entity.id
_entity.type
_entity.pdbx_description
1 polymer ?
#
loop_
_entity_poly.entity_id
_entity_poly.type
_entity_poly.pdbx_seq_one_letter_code
_entity_poly.pdbx_strand_id
1 'polypeptide(L)'
;MSGKDFGGRMNVRLSTGGTLSLRGTFNVMAGRMSVEATTNQDGSTDRVMTPTAPRATVNFKDGGIDLAALIEAPRQNIVINEENTGVTHHYIDAFFSGESENNRLNGEVSGLTITADAYRRTGG
;
A
#
# COMPACT_ATOMS: atom_id res chain seq x y z
N MET A 1 -22.28 12.36 -13.07
CA MET A 1 -20.97 11.76 -12.76
C MET A 1 -20.73 11.98 -11.27
N SER A 2 -21.05 10.98 -10.45
CA SER A 2 -20.92 11.06 -8.98
C SER A 2 -19.44 11.05 -8.61
N GLY A 3 -19.00 12.04 -7.84
CA GLY A 3 -17.65 12.12 -7.32
C GLY A 3 -17.27 10.79 -6.68
N LYS A 4 -16.22 10.15 -7.20
CA LYS A 4 -15.57 9.08 -6.48
C LYS A 4 -14.89 9.76 -5.31
N ASP A 5 -15.53 9.76 -4.16
CA ASP A 5 -14.94 10.25 -2.91
C ASP A 5 -13.73 9.36 -2.62
N PHE A 6 -12.55 9.81 -3.06
CA PHE A 6 -11.28 9.22 -2.71
C PHE A 6 -10.89 9.75 -1.33
N GLY A 7 -10.73 8.85 -0.37
CA GLY A 7 -10.41 9.20 1.01
C GLY A 7 -11.56 8.88 1.98
N GLY A 8 -11.22 8.08 2.98
CA GLY A 8 -12.11 7.66 4.04
C GLY A 8 -11.32 7.01 5.17
N ARG A 9 -12.00 6.62 6.26
CA ARG A 9 -11.39 5.75 7.27
C ARG A 9 -11.09 4.41 6.61
N MET A 10 -9.82 4.05 6.58
CA MET A 10 -9.38 2.77 6.04
C MET A 10 -8.81 1.94 7.18
N ASN A 11 -9.27 0.70 7.28
CA ASN A 11 -8.84 -0.23 8.30
C ASN A 11 -8.04 -1.35 7.63
N VAL A 12 -6.78 -1.50 8.01
CA VAL A 12 -5.96 -2.66 7.64
C VAL A 12 -6.21 -3.74 8.67
N ARG A 13 -6.59 -4.93 8.20
CA ARG A 13 -6.68 -6.12 9.03
C ARG A 13 -5.54 -7.07 8.67
N LEU A 14 -4.67 -7.29 9.64
CA LEU A 14 -3.60 -8.28 9.56
C LEU A 14 -4.15 -9.66 9.84
N SER A 15 -3.57 -10.69 9.22
CA SER A 15 -3.94 -12.09 9.48
C SER A 15 -3.66 -12.51 10.93
N THR A 16 -2.72 -11.82 11.59
CA THR A 16 -2.39 -11.97 13.02
C THR A 16 -3.46 -11.39 13.95
N GLY A 17 -4.54 -10.81 13.41
CA GLY A 17 -5.65 -10.24 14.18
C GLY A 17 -5.50 -8.76 14.53
N GLY A 18 -4.33 -8.16 14.27
CA GLY A 18 -4.10 -6.73 14.46
C GLY A 18 -4.88 -5.88 13.47
N THR A 19 -5.52 -4.80 13.95
CA THR A 19 -6.18 -3.80 13.10
C THR A 19 -5.43 -2.48 13.15
N LEU A 20 -4.97 -1.99 12.00
CA LEU A 20 -4.35 -0.67 11.87
C LEU A 20 -5.37 0.30 11.28
N SER A 21 -5.68 1.37 11.98
CA SER A 21 -6.44 2.48 11.40
C SER A 21 -5.48 3.35 10.58
N LEU A 22 -5.65 3.35 9.26
CA LEU A 22 -4.89 4.22 8.38
C LEU A 22 -5.32 5.66 8.59
N ARG A 23 -4.34 6.56 8.61
CA ARG A 23 -4.55 7.99 8.70
C ARG A 23 -3.67 8.64 7.64
N GLY A 24 -4.32 9.29 6.67
CA GLY A 24 -3.64 10.01 5.60
C GLY A 24 -3.71 9.28 4.25
N THR A 25 -2.64 9.41 3.47
CA THR A 25 -2.55 8.95 2.09
C THR A 25 -2.35 7.44 2.00
N PHE A 26 -3.26 6.79 1.27
CA PHE A 26 -3.13 5.41 0.84
C PHE A 26 -2.89 5.38 -0.66
N ASN A 27 -1.66 5.06 -1.06
CA ASN A 27 -1.27 5.03 -2.46
C ASN A 27 -1.18 3.59 -2.94
N VAL A 28 -2.17 3.14 -3.70
CA VAL A 28 -2.20 1.80 -4.29
C VAL A 28 -1.47 1.79 -5.63
N MET A 29 -0.34 1.09 -5.68
CA MET A 29 0.34 0.75 -6.93
C MET A 29 -0.03 -0.69 -7.31
N ALA A 30 -1.18 -0.82 -7.96
CA ALA A 30 -1.64 -2.10 -8.51
C ALA A 30 -0.89 -2.53 -9.79
N GLY A 31 -0.13 -1.59 -10.39
CA GLY A 31 0.66 -1.85 -11.59
C GLY A 31 1.75 -2.86 -11.32
N ARG A 32 1.72 -3.98 -12.04
CA ARG A 32 2.76 -5.02 -11.97
C ARG A 32 4.01 -4.70 -12.80
N MET A 33 4.04 -3.51 -13.43
CA MET A 33 5.10 -3.06 -14.31
C MET A 33 5.24 -1.55 -14.18
N SER A 34 6.48 -1.08 -14.02
CA SER A 34 6.87 0.28 -14.34
C SER A 34 7.30 0.31 -15.80
N VAL A 35 6.76 1.22 -16.59
CA VAL A 35 7.13 1.39 -18.00
C VAL A 35 7.76 2.76 -18.13
N GLU A 36 9.05 2.78 -18.48
CA GLU A 36 9.76 3.99 -18.84
C GLU A 36 9.88 4.08 -20.36
N ALA A 37 9.61 5.25 -20.91
CA ALA A 37 9.77 5.54 -22.34
C ALA A 37 11.05 6.33 -22.53
N THR A 38 12.02 5.73 -23.23
CA THR A 38 13.30 6.37 -23.57
C THR A 38 13.29 6.73 -25.04
N THR A 39 13.46 8.01 -25.35
CA THR A 39 13.58 8.47 -26.73
C THR A 39 15.05 8.38 -27.15
N ASN A 40 15.33 7.61 -28.19
CA ASN A 40 16.65 7.47 -28.77
C ASN A 40 17.00 8.70 -29.62
N GLN A 41 18.31 8.90 -29.89
CA GLN A 41 18.80 10.04 -30.67
C GLN A 41 18.33 10.02 -32.14
N ASP A 42 17.82 8.89 -32.61
CA ASP A 42 17.22 8.73 -33.94
C ASP A 42 15.70 9.05 -33.96
N GLY A 43 15.13 9.45 -32.83
CA GLY A 43 13.70 9.75 -32.68
C GLY A 43 12.80 8.52 -32.48
N SER A 44 13.36 7.30 -32.45
CA SER A 44 12.62 6.11 -32.04
C SER A 44 12.34 6.13 -30.53
N THR A 45 11.20 5.57 -30.13
CA THR A 45 10.83 5.45 -28.71
C THR A 45 10.94 4.00 -28.30
N ASP A 46 11.88 3.71 -27.42
CA ASP A 46 12.00 2.41 -26.77
C ASP A 46 11.28 2.41 -25.42
N ARG A 47 10.80 1.23 -25.03
CA ARG A 47 10.18 1.02 -23.73
C ARG A 47 11.04 0.08 -22.89
N VAL A 48 11.37 0.53 -21.68
CA VAL A 48 11.97 -0.33 -20.66
C VAL A 48 10.86 -0.70 -19.68
N MET A 49 10.58 -2.00 -19.60
CA MET A 49 9.61 -2.54 -18.65
C MET A 49 10.35 -3.15 -17.46
N THR A 50 10.11 -2.61 -16.27
CA THR A 50 10.60 -3.21 -15.03
C THR A 50 9.42 -3.88 -14.33
N PRO A 51 9.42 -5.22 -14.16
CA PRO A 51 8.42 -5.91 -13.38
C PRO A 51 8.46 -5.40 -11.93
N THR A 52 7.31 -4.99 -11.41
CA THR A 52 7.17 -4.54 -10.03
C THR A 52 6.09 -5.34 -9.33
N ALA A 53 6.32 -5.73 -8.09
CA ALA A 53 5.28 -6.31 -7.27
C ALA A 53 4.19 -5.26 -6.97
N PRO A 54 2.90 -5.66 -6.88
CA PRO A 54 1.87 -4.75 -6.40
C PRO A 54 2.22 -4.30 -4.98
N ARG A 55 2.20 -2.98 -4.78
CA ARG A 55 2.61 -2.36 -3.53
C ARG A 55 1.65 -1.26 -3.11
N ALA A 56 1.58 -0.98 -1.82
CA ALA A 56 0.81 0.14 -1.30
C ALA A 56 1.55 0.85 -0.18
N THR A 57 1.68 2.16 -0.29
CA THR A 57 2.25 2.99 0.78
C THR A 57 1.13 3.32 1.76
N VAL A 58 1.39 3.07 3.04
CA VAL A 58 0.41 3.22 4.12
C VAL A 58 0.98 4.10 5.22
N ASN A 59 0.17 5.08 5.63
CA ASN A 59 0.41 5.85 6.84
C ASN A 59 -0.67 5.51 7.86
N PHE A 60 -0.28 5.23 9.10
CA PHE A 60 -1.21 4.86 10.17
C PHE A 60 -0.88 5.59 11.45
N LYS A 61 -1.88 5.68 12.35
CA LYS A 61 -1.69 6.29 13.66
C LYS A 61 -0.80 5.39 14.52
N ASP A 62 0.16 5.99 15.22
CA ASP A 62 0.91 5.33 16.28
C ASP A 62 -0.05 4.94 17.42
N GLY A 63 -0.30 3.65 17.54
CA GLY A 63 -1.12 3.04 18.58
C GLY A 63 -0.32 2.32 19.66
N GLY A 64 1.01 2.51 19.72
CA GLY A 64 1.90 1.69 20.56
C GLY A 64 2.14 0.30 19.96
N ILE A 65 2.14 0.21 18.64
CA ILE A 65 2.30 -1.04 17.88
C ILE A 65 3.80 -1.32 17.74
N ASP A 66 4.19 -2.57 17.93
CA ASP A 66 5.58 -2.99 17.70
C ASP A 66 5.90 -2.98 16.20
N LEU A 67 6.56 -1.92 15.77
CA LEU A 67 6.96 -1.68 14.38
C LEU A 67 8.04 -2.67 13.92
N ALA A 68 8.92 -3.11 14.83
CA ALA A 68 9.94 -4.10 14.51
C ALA A 68 9.30 -5.46 14.25
N ALA A 69 8.37 -5.88 15.13
CA ALA A 69 7.60 -7.10 14.92
C ALA A 69 6.73 -7.06 13.66
N LEU A 70 6.28 -5.87 13.23
CA LEU A 70 5.51 -5.71 11.99
C LEU A 70 6.36 -5.92 10.73
N ILE A 71 7.62 -5.49 10.75
CA ILE A 71 8.59 -5.67 9.64
C ILE A 71 9.12 -7.10 9.62
N GLU A 72 9.40 -7.69 10.78
CA GLU A 72 9.87 -9.07 10.91
C GLU A 72 8.76 -10.12 10.73
N ALA A 73 7.50 -9.69 10.67
CA ALA A 73 6.37 -10.58 10.49
C ALA A 73 6.51 -11.42 9.21
N PRO A 74 6.14 -12.71 9.27
CA PRO A 74 6.09 -13.54 8.08
C PRO A 74 5.05 -13.00 7.09
N ARG A 75 5.19 -13.41 5.83
CA ARG A 75 4.26 -13.05 4.78
C ARG A 75 2.84 -13.46 5.17
N GLN A 76 1.92 -12.53 5.02
CA GLN A 76 0.54 -12.67 5.45
C GLN A 76 -0.42 -12.01 4.47
N ASN A 77 -1.66 -12.47 4.50
CA ASN A 77 -2.72 -11.81 3.75
C ASN A 77 -3.12 -10.54 4.48
N ILE A 78 -3.01 -9.41 3.79
CA ILE A 78 -3.38 -8.09 4.31
C ILE A 78 -4.62 -7.64 3.57
N VAL A 79 -5.67 -7.33 4.33
CA VAL A 79 -6.92 -6.82 3.77
C VAL A 79 -7.12 -5.38 4.24
N ILE A 80 -7.35 -4.48 3.28
CA ILE A 80 -7.60 -3.07 3.55
C ILE A 80 -8.99 -2.73 3.08
N ASN A 81 -9.83 -2.30 4.01
CA ASN A 81 -11.21 -1.92 3.74
C ASN A 81 -11.33 -0.40 3.71
N GLU A 82 -11.78 0.14 2.59
CA GLU A 82 -12.19 1.54 2.48
C GLU A 82 -13.66 1.67 2.84
N GLU A 83 -13.97 2.23 4.03
CA GLU A 83 -15.37 2.29 4.51
C GLU A 83 -16.26 3.21 3.67
N ASN A 84 -15.72 4.31 3.13
CA ASN A 84 -16.50 5.29 2.37
C ASN A 84 -16.85 4.81 0.95
N THR A 85 -15.94 4.09 0.29
CA THR A 85 -16.12 3.64 -1.09
C THR A 85 -16.67 2.21 -1.17
N GLY A 86 -16.67 1.47 -0.06
CA GLY A 86 -17.03 0.05 0.00
C GLY A 86 -16.02 -0.85 -0.71
N VAL A 87 -14.85 -0.32 -1.06
CA VAL A 87 -13.81 -1.05 -1.79
C VAL A 87 -12.95 -1.81 -0.80
N THR A 88 -12.71 -3.08 -1.10
CA THR A 88 -11.78 -3.92 -0.35
C THR A 88 -10.57 -4.27 -1.20
N HIS A 89 -9.40 -4.02 -0.65
CA HIS A 89 -8.11 -4.34 -1.25
C HIS A 89 -7.53 -5.57 -0.55
N HIS A 90 -7.38 -6.66 -1.29
CA HIS A 90 -6.76 -7.88 -0.81
C HIS A 90 -5.34 -7.97 -1.36
N TYR A 91 -4.38 -7.99 -0.44
CA TYR A 91 -2.97 -8.27 -0.71
C TYR A 91 -2.67 -9.68 -0.23
N ILE A 92 -2.32 -10.57 -1.15
CA ILE A 92 -2.05 -11.98 -0.90
C ILE A 92 -0.54 -12.17 -0.81
N ASP A 93 -0.10 -12.94 0.20
CA ASP A 93 1.33 -13.18 0.50
C ASP A 93 2.11 -11.87 0.63
N ALA A 94 1.60 -10.96 1.46
CA ALA A 94 2.09 -9.60 1.62
C ALA A 94 2.96 -9.44 2.87
N PHE A 95 3.93 -8.53 2.80
CA PHE A 95 4.81 -8.18 3.90
C PHE A 95 5.04 -6.67 3.94
N PHE A 96 5.40 -6.16 5.10
CA PHE A 96 5.79 -4.76 5.27
C PHE A 96 7.25 -4.59 4.89
N SER A 97 7.54 -3.52 4.16
CA SER A 97 8.87 -3.16 3.68
C SER A 97 9.07 -1.66 3.79
N GLY A 98 10.31 -1.23 3.96
CA GLY A 98 10.66 0.17 4.19
C GLY A 98 11.07 0.43 5.65
N GLU A 99 11.32 1.69 5.94
CA GLU A 99 11.76 2.15 7.25
C GLU A 99 10.58 2.86 7.93
N SER A 100 10.19 2.38 9.11
CA SER A 100 9.13 3.02 9.87
C SER A 100 9.62 4.33 10.47
N GLU A 101 9.04 5.44 10.05
CA GLU A 101 9.30 6.76 10.61
C GLU A 101 8.12 7.18 11.48
N ASN A 102 8.36 7.44 12.76
CA ASN A 102 7.34 7.91 13.68
C ASN A 102 7.45 9.41 13.88
N ASN A 103 6.47 10.15 13.35
CA ASN A 103 6.39 11.57 13.56
C ASN A 103 5.77 11.86 14.94
N ARG A 104 6.64 12.22 15.89
CA ARG A 104 6.29 12.54 17.29
C ARG A 104 5.43 13.82 17.44
N LEU A 105 5.30 14.64 16.38
CA LEU A 105 4.48 15.85 16.39
C LEU A 105 3.00 15.53 16.15
N ASN A 106 2.70 14.62 15.23
CA ASN A 106 1.31 14.28 14.84
C ASN A 106 0.89 12.85 15.26
N GLY A 107 1.84 12.04 15.74
CA GLY A 107 1.62 10.64 16.14
C GLY A 107 1.31 9.73 14.95
N GLU A 108 1.85 10.03 13.77
CA GLU A 108 1.70 9.20 12.57
C GLU A 108 2.97 8.40 12.30
N VAL A 109 2.78 7.13 11.95
CA VAL A 109 3.83 6.26 11.42
C VAL A 109 3.72 6.26 9.90
N SER A 110 4.81 6.64 9.24
CA SER A 110 4.99 6.68 7.79
C SER A 110 6.19 5.84 7.35
N GLY A 111 6.46 5.81 6.05
CA GLY A 111 7.63 5.11 5.49
C GLY A 111 7.45 3.60 5.27
N LEU A 112 6.30 3.05 5.69
CA LEU A 112 5.96 1.66 5.49
C LEU A 112 5.20 1.44 4.17
N THR A 113 5.67 0.44 3.42
CA THR A 113 5.09 -0.01 2.16
C THR A 113 4.72 -1.48 2.26
N ILE A 114 3.47 -1.79 1.99
CA ILE A 114 2.98 -3.16 1.85
C ILE A 114 3.38 -3.65 0.47
N THR A 115 4.15 -4.72 0.38
CA THR A 115 4.51 -5.38 -0.87
C THR A 115 3.87 -6.76 -0.88
N ALA A 116 3.17 -7.11 -1.97
CA ALA A 116 2.45 -8.38 -2.08
C ALA A 116 2.79 -9.11 -3.38
N ASP A 117 2.57 -10.42 -3.40
CA ASP A 117 2.71 -11.20 -4.63
C ASP A 117 1.52 -10.99 -5.57
N ALA A 118 0.32 -11.02 -5.00
CA ALA A 118 -0.91 -10.79 -5.74
C ALA A 118 -1.79 -9.73 -5.06
N TYR A 119 -2.42 -8.92 -5.90
CA TYR A 119 -3.37 -7.90 -5.50
C TYR A 119 -4.71 -8.15 -6.16
N ARG A 120 -5.76 -8.19 -5.34
CA ARG A 120 -7.15 -8.32 -5.79
C ARG A 120 -7.98 -7.23 -5.16
N ARG A 121 -8.67 -6.47 -6.00
CA ARG A 121 -9.69 -5.51 -5.56
C ARG A 121 -11.05 -6.18 -5.65
N THR A 122 -11.81 -6.12 -4.57
CA THR A 122 -13.19 -6.60 -4.51
C THR A 122 -14.07 -5.43 -4.07
N GLY A 123 -15.18 -5.18 -4.76
CA GLY A 123 -16.04 -4.02 -4.50
C GLY A 123 -15.67 -2.81 -5.37
N GLY A 124 -16.68 -2.31 -6.07
CA GLY A 124 -16.62 -1.27 -7.10
C GLY A 124 -17.75 -1.47 -8.09
#